data_AF-A0A016XMV5-F1
#
_entry.id   AF-A0A016XMV5-F1
#
_cell.length_a   1.000
_cell.length_b   1.000
_cell.length_c   1.000
_cell.angle_alpha   90.00
_cell.angle_beta   90.00
_cell.angle_gamma   90.00
#
_symmetry.space_group_name_H-M   'P 1'
#
loop_
_entity.id
_entity.type
_entity.pdbx_description
1 polymer ?
#
loop_
_entity_poly.entity_id
_entity_poly.type
_entity_poly.pdbx_seq_one_letter_code
_entity_poly.pdbx_strand_id
1 'polypeptide(L)'
;MSSYFLSGDATDPAYINVRDSPNLVEAKAFVESLWLRYQAIADTNHLSDARNHFLQRFWEMYLACTLIERGIEVHRVGDAGPEFYFLEQGRRVWVEAVAPTAGEGADQVPDIVPGEAFMVPSEKVVLRFTNAYRTKSLKFHDDVKKGRVNEDDLILLAINSRGVPHGPFGGDMPFFLKAFLPFGNLTLEIDRRTRRVVDRYHKHRPVIMKKNQSSVGTAGFLDPESGPFVGVLHSAVDCANQPLKLGDDFHLLHNPSASWGLPIERFEWCTQYEYAENELRLLVAR
;
A
#
# COMPACT_ATOMS: atom_id res chain seq x y z
N MET A 1 24.82 19.08 0.19
CA MET A 1 23.59 18.25 0.19
C MET A 1 22.54 19.00 1.00
N SER A 2 21.32 19.13 0.48
CA SER A 2 20.21 19.75 1.21
C SER A 2 19.62 18.76 2.20
N SER A 3 19.31 19.24 3.41
CA SER A 3 18.55 18.53 4.45
C SER A 3 17.14 18.21 3.94
N TYR A 4 16.60 17.03 4.28
CA TYR A 4 15.21 16.69 4.01
C TYR A 4 14.26 17.56 4.83
N PHE A 5 14.59 17.76 6.10
CA PHE A 5 13.78 18.61 6.97
C PHE A 5 14.12 20.08 6.77
N LEU A 6 13.16 20.85 6.28
CA LEU A 6 13.26 22.29 6.06
C LEU A 6 12.89 23.06 7.34
N SER A 7 13.56 24.19 7.55
CA SER A 7 13.18 25.17 8.57
C SER A 7 11.86 25.86 8.23
N GLY A 8 11.15 26.34 9.25
CA GLY A 8 9.90 27.09 9.11
C GLY A 8 8.65 26.24 9.37
N ASP A 9 7.49 26.78 9.00
CA ASP A 9 6.20 26.22 9.40
C ASP A 9 5.93 24.84 8.79
N ALA A 10 5.30 23.93 9.52
CA ALA A 10 4.81 22.67 8.96
C ALA A 10 3.46 22.38 9.60
N THR A 11 2.64 21.57 8.93
CA THR A 11 1.31 21.21 9.44
C THR A 11 1.20 19.72 9.77
N ASP A 12 2.07 18.88 9.19
CA ASP A 12 2.12 17.46 9.48
C ASP A 12 2.78 17.21 10.86
N PRO A 13 2.06 16.64 11.84
CA PRO A 13 2.60 16.43 13.18
C PRO A 13 3.81 15.49 13.20
N ALA A 14 3.83 14.46 12.35
CA ALA A 14 4.94 13.51 12.30
C ALA A 14 6.19 14.19 11.71
N TYR A 15 6.03 15.05 10.71
CA TYR A 15 7.14 15.86 10.19
C TYR A 15 7.76 16.74 11.29
N ILE A 16 6.92 17.50 12.00
CA ILE A 16 7.35 18.40 13.09
C ILE A 16 8.07 17.59 14.17
N ASN A 17 7.47 16.49 14.62
CA ASN A 17 8.02 15.66 15.67
C ASN A 17 9.39 15.10 15.28
N VAL A 18 9.54 14.53 14.08
CA VAL A 18 10.83 13.96 13.65
C VAL A 18 11.88 15.05 13.43
N ARG A 19 11.49 16.22 12.93
CA ARG A 19 12.41 17.34 12.72
C ARG A 19 12.95 17.90 14.04
N ASP A 20 12.06 18.10 15.01
CA ASP A 20 12.29 18.98 16.17
C ASP A 20 12.53 18.20 17.48
N SER A 21 12.07 16.95 17.60
CA SER A 21 12.18 16.19 18.85
C SER A 21 13.58 15.55 19.02
N PRO A 22 14.25 15.75 20.18
CA PRO A 22 15.51 15.06 20.47
C PRO A 22 15.34 13.55 20.69
N ASN A 23 14.10 13.06 20.88
CA ASN A 23 13.83 11.63 21.06
C ASN A 23 13.67 10.88 19.74
N LEU A 24 13.66 11.58 18.60
CA LEU A 24 13.46 11.02 17.26
C LEU A 24 14.69 11.18 16.36
N VAL A 25 15.89 11.28 16.95
CA VAL A 25 17.15 11.45 16.21
C VAL A 25 17.41 10.29 15.25
N GLU A 26 17.12 9.06 15.65
CA GLU A 26 17.28 7.88 14.78
C GLU A 26 16.31 7.91 13.60
N ALA A 27 15.04 8.23 13.84
CA ALA A 27 14.04 8.39 12.79
C ALA A 27 14.42 9.52 11.81
N LYS A 28 14.93 10.64 12.34
CA LYS A 28 15.43 11.76 11.53
C LYS A 28 16.61 11.33 10.66
N ALA A 29 17.61 10.69 11.26
CA ALA A 29 18.78 10.19 10.53
C ALA A 29 18.40 9.17 9.46
N PHE A 30 17.43 8.30 9.75
CA PHE A 30 16.90 7.34 8.79
C PHE A 30 16.27 8.04 7.58
N VAL A 31 15.38 9.02 7.81
CA VAL A 31 14.73 9.78 6.73
C VAL A 31 15.76 10.55 5.88
N GLU A 32 16.72 11.21 6.53
CA GLU A 32 17.82 11.88 5.82
C GLU A 32 18.63 10.89 4.97
N SER A 33 18.88 9.67 5.48
CA SER A 33 19.60 8.63 4.72
C SER A 33 18.82 8.13 3.49
N LEU A 34 17.49 8.11 3.55
CA LEU A 34 16.63 7.80 2.40
C LEU A 34 16.69 8.96 1.40
N TRP A 35 16.54 10.19 1.88
CA TRP A 35 16.62 11.39 1.03
C TRP A 35 17.93 11.47 0.26
N LEU A 36 19.06 11.18 0.89
CA LEU A 36 20.36 11.18 0.23
C LEU A 36 20.41 10.28 -1.02
N ARG A 37 19.70 9.15 -0.98
CA ARG A 37 19.59 8.18 -2.08
C ARG A 37 18.49 8.55 -3.07
N TYR A 38 17.38 9.11 -2.60
CA TYR A 38 16.20 9.40 -3.41
C TYR A 38 16.26 10.73 -4.16
N GLN A 39 16.96 11.74 -3.65
CA GLN A 39 16.91 13.12 -4.15
C GLN A 39 17.17 13.27 -5.67
N ALA A 40 17.94 12.36 -6.27
CA ALA A 40 18.24 12.37 -7.70
C ALA A 40 17.02 12.05 -8.59
N ILE A 41 15.99 11.42 -8.04
CA ILE A 41 14.75 11.03 -8.73
C ILE A 41 13.50 11.63 -8.06
N ALA A 42 13.67 12.59 -7.14
CA ALA A 42 12.57 13.30 -6.51
C ALA A 42 11.95 14.35 -7.46
N ASP A 43 10.66 14.65 -7.31
CA ASP A 43 10.07 15.81 -7.96
C ASP A 43 10.50 17.09 -7.26
N THR A 44 10.34 18.19 -8.00
CA THR A 44 10.68 19.53 -7.56
C THR A 44 9.95 19.98 -6.28
N ASN A 45 8.75 19.45 -6.00
CA ASN A 45 7.93 19.84 -4.86
C ASN A 45 8.03 18.88 -3.67
N HIS A 46 8.81 17.80 -3.77
CA HIS A 46 8.82 16.71 -2.78
C HIS A 46 9.10 17.21 -1.35
N LEU A 47 10.11 18.06 -1.17
CA LEU A 47 10.49 18.60 0.15
C LEU A 47 9.45 19.59 0.71
N SER A 48 8.86 20.43 -0.14
CA SER A 48 7.82 21.37 0.29
C SER A 48 6.54 20.64 0.67
N ASP A 49 6.16 19.62 -0.08
CA ASP A 49 4.97 18.80 0.16
C ASP A 49 5.10 17.97 1.43
N ALA A 50 6.31 17.48 1.74
CA ALA A 50 6.58 16.68 2.94
C ALA A 50 6.19 17.40 4.25
N ARG A 51 6.21 18.74 4.28
CA ARG A 51 5.80 19.55 5.45
C ARG A 51 4.31 19.41 5.80
N ASN A 52 3.50 18.94 4.85
CA ASN A 52 2.05 18.80 4.99
C ASN A 52 1.55 17.36 4.74
N HIS A 53 2.35 16.53 4.07
CA HIS A 53 1.99 15.17 3.66
C HIS A 53 3.16 14.19 3.90
N PHE A 54 3.66 14.14 5.13
CA PHE A 54 4.94 13.51 5.42
C PHE A 54 4.92 12.00 5.17
N LEU A 55 3.88 11.28 5.61
CA LEU A 55 3.79 9.84 5.42
C LEU A 55 3.79 9.46 3.93
N GLN A 56 3.09 10.21 3.08
CA GLN A 56 3.07 9.98 1.63
C GLN A 56 4.46 10.17 1.02
N ARG A 57 5.14 11.27 1.35
CA ARG A 57 6.48 11.57 0.80
C ARG A 57 7.55 10.63 1.34
N PHE A 58 7.47 10.27 2.62
CA PHE A 58 8.28 9.21 3.21
C PHE A 58 8.07 7.87 2.50
N TRP A 59 6.81 7.49 2.21
CA TRP A 59 6.51 6.23 1.54
C TRP A 59 7.16 6.13 0.15
N GLU A 60 7.08 7.19 -0.64
CA GLU A 60 7.73 7.28 -1.95
C GLU A 60 9.24 7.05 -1.87
N MET A 61 9.90 7.71 -0.91
CA MET A 61 11.33 7.53 -0.68
C MET A 61 11.67 6.12 -0.23
N TYR A 62 10.94 5.59 0.77
CA TYR A 62 11.17 4.26 1.32
C TYR A 62 11.04 3.20 0.23
N LEU A 63 9.99 3.29 -0.58
CA LEU A 63 9.72 2.37 -1.68
C LEU A 63 10.82 2.43 -2.75
N ALA A 64 11.17 3.62 -3.25
CA ALA A 64 12.20 3.76 -4.26
C ALA A 64 13.57 3.27 -3.77
N CYS A 65 13.97 3.67 -2.55
CA CYS A 65 15.24 3.23 -1.97
C CYS A 65 15.28 1.73 -1.75
N THR A 66 14.16 1.12 -1.34
CA THR A 66 14.04 -0.34 -1.21
C THR A 66 14.27 -1.01 -2.56
N LEU A 67 13.58 -0.57 -3.62
CA LEU A 67 13.74 -1.15 -4.96
C LEU A 67 15.19 -1.03 -5.45
N ILE A 68 15.81 0.15 -5.29
CA ILE A 68 17.22 0.39 -5.64
C ILE A 68 18.15 -0.55 -4.88
N GLU A 69 17.95 -0.72 -3.56
CA GLU A 69 18.77 -1.59 -2.71
C GLU A 69 18.63 -3.08 -3.11
N ARG A 70 17.48 -3.47 -3.68
CA ARG A 70 17.22 -4.81 -4.20
C ARG A 70 17.64 -4.97 -5.67
N GLY A 71 18.41 -4.02 -6.22
CA GLY A 71 18.95 -4.08 -7.57
C GLY A 71 17.90 -3.84 -8.66
N ILE A 72 16.84 -3.09 -8.35
CA ILE A 72 15.85 -2.62 -9.32
C ILE A 72 16.21 -1.18 -9.67
N GLU A 73 16.56 -0.94 -10.93
CA GLU A 73 16.84 0.40 -11.43
C GLU A 73 15.52 1.17 -11.58
N VAL A 74 15.44 2.31 -10.91
CA VAL A 74 14.25 3.16 -10.86
C VAL A 74 14.48 4.43 -11.68
N HIS A 75 13.49 4.79 -12.48
CA HIS A 75 13.53 5.93 -13.39
C HIS A 75 12.33 6.86 -13.18
N ARG A 76 12.53 8.16 -13.41
CA ARG A 76 11.46 9.16 -13.42
C ARG A 76 11.44 9.91 -14.74
N VAL A 77 10.25 10.23 -15.23
CA VAL A 77 10.06 10.98 -16.49
C VAL A 77 9.82 12.47 -16.24
N GLY A 78 9.19 12.82 -15.12
CA GLY A 78 8.95 14.21 -14.73
C GLY A 78 8.10 14.35 -13.47
N ASP A 79 7.54 15.55 -13.26
CA ASP A 79 6.75 15.90 -12.08
C ASP A 79 5.26 15.50 -12.20
N ALA A 80 4.81 15.09 -13.39
CA ALA A 80 3.43 14.66 -13.65
C ALA A 80 3.36 13.18 -14.04
N GLY A 81 2.35 12.48 -13.54
CA GLY A 81 2.13 11.05 -13.79
C GLY A 81 2.35 10.19 -12.54
N PRO A 82 2.56 8.87 -12.69
CA PRO A 82 2.98 7.98 -11.61
C PRO A 82 4.34 8.38 -11.04
N GLU A 83 4.65 7.95 -9.81
CA GLU A 83 5.81 8.45 -9.07
C GLU A 83 7.15 8.11 -9.75
N PHE A 84 7.31 6.88 -10.22
CA PHE A 84 8.46 6.41 -10.99
C PHE A 84 8.16 5.07 -11.68
N TYR A 85 9.07 4.56 -12.50
CA TYR A 85 8.97 3.23 -13.11
C TYR A 85 10.27 2.45 -13.00
N PHE A 86 10.19 1.14 -13.25
CA PHE A 86 11.33 0.28 -13.53
C PHE A 86 11.09 -0.50 -14.81
N LEU A 87 12.16 -1.03 -15.39
CA LEU A 87 12.07 -1.96 -16.51
C LEU A 87 12.21 -3.39 -16.00
N GLU A 88 11.30 -4.26 -16.42
CA GLU A 88 11.36 -5.69 -16.13
C GLU A 88 11.13 -6.46 -17.43
N GLN A 89 12.13 -7.23 -17.86
CA GLN A 89 12.10 -7.98 -19.12
C GLN A 89 11.70 -7.11 -20.34
N GLY A 90 12.15 -5.85 -20.37
CA GLY A 90 11.85 -4.90 -21.44
C GLY A 90 10.46 -4.24 -21.36
N ARG A 91 9.65 -4.54 -20.33
CA ARG A 91 8.37 -3.89 -20.07
C ARG A 91 8.52 -2.79 -19.04
N ARG A 92 7.82 -1.67 -19.24
CA ARG A 92 7.77 -0.59 -18.28
C ARG A 92 6.71 -0.89 -17.22
N VAL A 93 7.12 -0.94 -15.97
CA VAL A 93 6.21 -1.07 -14.81
C VAL A 93 6.27 0.23 -14.02
N TRP A 94 5.20 1.02 -14.12
CA TRP A 94 5.01 2.19 -13.27
C TRP A 94 4.69 1.77 -11.85
N VAL A 95 5.16 2.56 -10.90
CA VAL A 95 4.87 2.38 -9.49
C VAL A 95 3.98 3.53 -9.06
N GLU A 96 2.77 3.19 -8.58
CA GLU A 96 1.82 4.15 -8.02
C GLU A 96 1.82 4.05 -6.50
N ALA A 97 2.49 4.98 -5.84
CA ALA A 97 2.62 5.04 -4.39
C ALA A 97 1.44 5.78 -3.75
N VAL A 98 0.88 5.20 -2.69
CA VAL A 98 -0.22 5.81 -1.93
C VAL A 98 -0.18 5.43 -0.46
N ALA A 99 -0.37 6.42 0.42
CA ALA A 99 -0.52 6.25 1.85
C ALA A 99 -1.94 6.69 2.28
N PRO A 100 -2.97 5.82 2.16
CA PRO A 100 -4.32 6.19 2.55
C PRO A 100 -4.42 6.58 4.03
N THR A 101 -5.34 7.48 4.34
CA THR A 101 -5.66 7.93 5.70
C THR A 101 -6.93 7.27 6.23
N ALA A 102 -7.36 7.60 7.45
CA ALA A 102 -8.64 7.22 8.03
C ALA A 102 -9.86 7.54 7.13
N GLY A 103 -9.71 8.47 6.19
CA GLY A 103 -10.82 9.01 5.41
C GLY A 103 -11.66 9.98 6.23
N GLU A 104 -12.78 10.40 5.65
CA GLU A 104 -13.66 11.42 6.22
C GLU A 104 -15.12 10.96 6.18
N GLY A 105 -15.95 11.60 7.01
CA GLY A 105 -17.40 11.39 7.03
C GLY A 105 -17.83 10.06 7.67
N ALA A 106 -19.01 9.56 7.30
CA ALA A 106 -19.66 8.43 7.99
C ALA A 106 -18.88 7.11 7.90
N ASP A 107 -18.10 6.93 6.83
CA ASP A 107 -17.26 5.75 6.59
C ASP A 107 -15.80 5.96 7.02
N GLN A 108 -15.49 7.04 7.74
CA GLN A 108 -14.18 7.26 8.36
C GLN A 108 -13.86 6.13 9.33
N VAL A 109 -12.62 5.65 9.28
CA VAL A 109 -12.08 4.67 10.22
C VAL A 109 -11.84 5.39 11.57
N PRO A 110 -12.45 4.92 12.67
CA PRO A 110 -12.25 5.52 13.99
C PRO A 110 -10.80 5.34 14.47
N ASP A 111 -10.34 6.26 15.31
CA ASP A 111 -9.04 6.15 15.97
C ASP A 111 -9.00 5.02 17.00
N ILE A 112 -7.79 4.52 17.28
CA ILE A 112 -7.53 3.57 18.36
C ILE A 112 -7.45 4.35 19.66
N VAL A 113 -8.33 4.03 20.62
CA VAL A 113 -8.28 4.60 21.97
C VAL A 113 -7.50 3.65 22.89
N PRO A 114 -6.33 4.07 23.44
CA PRO A 114 -5.56 3.22 24.33
C PRO A 114 -6.35 2.78 25.57
N GLY A 115 -6.29 1.50 25.89
CA GLY A 115 -6.98 0.93 27.06
C GLY A 115 -8.45 0.55 26.83
N GLU A 116 -9.00 0.82 25.65
CA GLU A 116 -10.38 0.45 25.32
C GLU A 116 -10.43 -0.78 24.39
N ALA A 117 -11.34 -1.71 24.69
CA ALA A 117 -11.66 -2.83 23.81
C ALA A 117 -12.77 -2.42 22.83
N PHE A 118 -12.57 -2.65 21.54
CA PHE A 118 -13.54 -2.32 20.50
C PHE A 118 -13.52 -3.38 19.39
N MET A 119 -14.60 -3.40 18.59
CA MET A 119 -14.67 -4.21 17.38
C MET A 119 -13.86 -3.54 16.27
N VAL A 120 -12.90 -4.26 15.69
CA VAL A 120 -12.08 -3.73 14.59
C VAL A 120 -12.99 -3.38 13.39
N PRO A 121 -12.97 -2.11 12.91
CA PRO A 121 -13.85 -1.61 11.85
C PRO A 121 -13.40 -2.09 10.45
N SER A 122 -13.32 -3.41 10.28
CA SER A 122 -12.69 -4.09 9.15
C SER A 122 -13.20 -3.61 7.78
N GLU A 123 -14.50 -3.38 7.64
CA GLU A 123 -15.09 -2.88 6.39
C GLU A 123 -14.61 -1.47 6.05
N LYS A 124 -14.54 -0.58 7.04
CA LYS A 124 -14.08 0.80 6.85
C LYS A 124 -12.60 0.85 6.47
N VAL A 125 -11.80 -0.04 7.06
CA VAL A 125 -10.38 -0.19 6.72
C VAL A 125 -10.24 -0.67 5.27
N VAL A 126 -10.94 -1.74 4.87
CA VAL A 126 -10.92 -2.25 3.49
C VAL A 126 -11.40 -1.17 2.49
N LEU A 127 -12.38 -0.35 2.85
CA LEU A 127 -12.81 0.77 2.02
C LEU A 127 -11.67 1.76 1.70
N ARG A 128 -10.68 1.94 2.58
CA ARG A 128 -9.51 2.80 2.29
C ARG A 128 -8.63 2.23 1.18
N PHE A 129 -8.36 0.92 1.22
CA PHE A 129 -7.58 0.24 0.19
C PHE A 129 -8.32 0.21 -1.16
N THR A 130 -9.61 -0.15 -1.16
CA THR A 130 -10.42 -0.15 -2.41
C THR A 130 -10.53 1.26 -3.03
N ASN A 131 -10.62 2.30 -2.21
CA ASN A 131 -10.60 3.68 -2.70
C ASN A 131 -9.24 4.06 -3.29
N ALA A 132 -8.14 3.68 -2.64
CA ALA A 132 -6.79 3.89 -3.16
C ALA A 132 -6.62 3.23 -4.54
N TYR A 133 -7.03 1.96 -4.68
CA TYR A 133 -7.05 1.27 -5.96
C TYR A 133 -7.89 1.99 -7.01
N ARG A 134 -9.15 2.31 -6.70
CA ARG A 134 -10.06 2.96 -7.65
C ARG A 134 -9.52 4.30 -8.11
N THR A 135 -9.04 5.14 -7.20
CA THR A 135 -8.48 6.46 -7.54
C THR A 135 -7.25 6.32 -8.43
N LYS A 136 -6.33 5.39 -8.12
CA LYS A 136 -5.11 5.20 -8.91
C LYS A 136 -5.41 4.54 -10.27
N SER A 137 -6.37 3.63 -10.35
CA SER A 137 -6.86 3.08 -11.62
C SER A 137 -7.46 4.15 -12.52
N LEU A 138 -8.33 5.03 -11.99
CA LEU A 138 -8.87 6.15 -12.76
C LEU A 138 -7.77 7.12 -13.21
N LYS A 139 -6.80 7.42 -12.33
CA LYS A 139 -5.64 8.26 -12.65
C LYS A 139 -4.82 7.66 -13.79
N PHE A 140 -4.52 6.36 -13.75
CA PHE A 140 -3.77 5.70 -14.81
C PHE A 140 -4.46 5.81 -16.17
N HIS A 141 -5.77 5.52 -16.23
CA HIS A 141 -6.52 5.66 -17.48
C HIS A 141 -6.56 7.10 -18.01
N ASP A 142 -6.56 8.10 -17.11
CA ASP A 142 -6.44 9.51 -17.47
C ASP A 142 -5.03 9.86 -17.94
N ASP A 143 -3.98 9.32 -17.31
CA ASP A 143 -2.59 9.51 -17.71
C ASP A 143 -2.29 8.84 -19.07
N VAL A 144 -2.91 7.71 -19.38
CA VAL A 144 -2.90 7.08 -20.72
C VAL A 144 -3.55 8.01 -21.76
N LYS A 145 -4.75 8.54 -21.47
CA LYS A 145 -5.43 9.50 -22.38
C LYS A 145 -4.62 10.77 -22.61
N LYS A 146 -3.83 11.19 -21.63
CA LYS A 146 -2.94 12.37 -21.70
C LYS A 146 -1.58 12.05 -22.34
N GLY A 147 -1.31 10.80 -22.71
CA GLY A 147 -0.04 10.38 -23.30
C GLY A 147 1.15 10.44 -22.34
N ARG A 148 0.91 10.44 -21.02
CA ARG A 148 1.97 10.37 -20.00
C ARG A 148 2.47 8.95 -19.77
N VAL A 149 1.58 7.99 -20.01
CA VAL A 149 1.80 6.55 -19.87
C VAL A 149 1.31 5.88 -21.15
N ASN A 150 1.99 4.84 -21.62
CA ASN A 150 1.55 4.11 -22.81
C ASN A 150 0.48 3.07 -22.44
N GLU A 151 -0.37 2.69 -23.40
CA GLU A 151 -1.39 1.65 -23.19
C GLU A 151 -0.79 0.27 -22.83
N ASP A 152 0.42 -0.01 -23.31
CA ASP A 152 1.16 -1.26 -23.02
C ASP A 152 1.99 -1.19 -21.72
N ASP A 153 2.04 -0.03 -21.06
CA ASP A 153 2.74 0.10 -19.78
C ASP A 153 1.92 -0.57 -18.67
N LEU A 154 2.63 -1.11 -17.68
CA LEU A 154 2.07 -1.84 -16.55
C LEU A 154 2.14 -1.03 -15.25
N ILE A 155 1.43 -1.46 -14.21
CA ILE A 155 1.38 -0.76 -12.92
C ILE A 155 1.56 -1.72 -11.74
N LEU A 156 2.46 -1.37 -10.84
CA LEU A 156 2.52 -1.90 -9.49
C LEU A 156 1.92 -0.88 -8.52
N LEU A 157 0.79 -1.22 -7.89
CA LEU A 157 0.17 -0.35 -6.89
C LEU A 157 0.86 -0.56 -5.54
N ALA A 158 1.47 0.48 -4.99
CA ALA A 158 2.22 0.41 -3.74
C ALA A 158 1.51 1.16 -2.62
N ILE A 159 0.95 0.43 -1.64
CA ILE A 159 0.11 0.96 -0.57
C ILE A 159 0.81 0.93 0.78
N ASN A 160 0.96 2.08 1.42
CA ASN A 160 1.32 2.19 2.83
C ASN A 160 0.09 2.42 3.70
N SER A 161 -0.29 1.41 4.48
CA SER A 161 -1.49 1.43 5.32
C SER A 161 -1.36 2.16 6.65
N ARG A 162 -0.20 2.73 6.97
CA ARG A 162 0.09 3.29 8.29
C ARG A 162 -0.79 4.49 8.66
N GLY A 163 -1.25 5.25 7.67
CA GLY A 163 -2.18 6.36 7.87
C GLY A 163 -3.63 5.92 8.16
N VAL A 164 -3.94 4.63 8.01
CA VAL A 164 -5.26 4.07 8.30
C VAL A 164 -5.26 3.48 9.71
N PRO A 165 -6.07 3.98 10.66
CA PRO A 165 -6.24 3.33 11.95
C PRO A 165 -6.60 1.86 11.76
N HIS A 166 -5.99 0.97 12.54
CA HIS A 166 -6.10 -0.49 12.41
C HIS A 166 -5.54 -1.11 11.11
N GLY A 167 -5.16 -0.33 10.10
CA GLY A 167 -4.60 -0.80 8.84
C GLY A 167 -3.43 -1.79 9.01
N PRO A 168 -2.46 -1.52 9.92
CA PRO A 168 -1.36 -2.44 10.21
C PRO A 168 -1.76 -3.73 10.93
N PHE A 169 -2.94 -3.78 11.57
CA PHE A 169 -3.34 -4.86 12.48
C PHE A 169 -4.34 -5.81 11.83
N GLY A 170 -4.05 -6.26 10.60
CA GLY A 170 -4.82 -7.33 9.96
C GLY A 170 -4.97 -8.53 10.90
N GLY A 171 -6.19 -9.02 11.08
CA GLY A 171 -6.49 -10.11 12.01
C GLY A 171 -6.01 -11.47 11.48
N ASP A 172 -6.97 -12.28 11.03
CA ASP A 172 -6.75 -13.57 10.37
C ASP A 172 -6.05 -13.46 9.00
N MET A 173 -6.26 -12.34 8.31
CA MET A 173 -5.72 -12.07 6.98
C MET A 173 -5.50 -10.55 6.83
N PRO A 174 -4.38 -10.13 6.23
CA PRO A 174 -4.11 -8.72 5.94
C PRO A 174 -5.26 -8.02 5.21
N PHE A 175 -5.55 -6.77 5.59
CA PHE A 175 -6.68 -6.03 5.01
C PHE A 175 -6.52 -5.75 3.52
N PHE A 176 -5.28 -5.58 3.03
CA PHE A 176 -5.06 -5.36 1.60
C PHE A 176 -5.53 -6.58 0.79
N LEU A 177 -5.27 -7.81 1.23
CA LEU A 177 -5.77 -9.02 0.56
C LEU A 177 -7.30 -9.02 0.49
N LYS A 178 -7.98 -8.66 1.58
CA LYS A 178 -9.46 -8.54 1.63
C LYS A 178 -10.03 -7.39 0.78
N ALA A 179 -9.18 -6.49 0.27
CA ALA A 179 -9.59 -5.38 -0.59
C ALA A 179 -9.51 -5.72 -2.08
N PHE A 180 -8.62 -6.64 -2.45
CA PHE A 180 -8.39 -7.06 -3.84
C PHE A 180 -8.99 -8.43 -4.16
N LEU A 181 -9.25 -9.24 -3.14
CA LEU A 181 -9.89 -10.54 -3.22
C LEU A 181 -11.14 -10.55 -2.32
N PRO A 182 -12.23 -11.22 -2.71
CA PRO A 182 -13.54 -11.15 -2.05
C PRO A 182 -13.60 -11.95 -0.74
N PHE A 183 -12.57 -11.84 0.10
CA PHE A 183 -12.50 -12.46 1.43
C PHE A 183 -13.13 -11.57 2.50
N GLY A 184 -14.01 -12.17 3.28
CA GLY A 184 -14.63 -11.62 4.48
C GLY A 184 -13.92 -12.05 5.76
N ASN A 185 -14.69 -12.22 6.82
CA ASN A 185 -14.17 -12.65 8.12
C ASN A 185 -14.01 -14.18 8.15
N LEU A 186 -12.95 -14.63 8.83
CA LEU A 186 -12.86 -16.01 9.29
C LEU A 186 -14.13 -16.42 10.03
N THR A 187 -14.71 -17.54 9.62
CA THR A 187 -15.92 -18.13 10.17
C THR A 187 -15.64 -19.55 10.58
N LEU A 188 -16.10 -19.90 11.79
CA LEU A 188 -16.06 -21.25 12.31
C LEU A 188 -17.46 -21.83 12.26
N GLU A 189 -17.62 -22.98 11.62
CA GLU A 189 -18.85 -23.76 11.71
C GLU A 189 -18.74 -24.69 12.92
N ILE A 190 -19.69 -24.58 13.85
CA ILE A 190 -19.68 -25.35 15.10
C ILE A 190 -20.94 -26.23 15.13
N ASP A 191 -20.73 -27.54 15.23
CA ASP A 191 -21.83 -28.48 15.51
C ASP A 191 -22.38 -28.17 16.91
N ARG A 192 -23.64 -27.76 16.96
CA ARG A 192 -24.31 -27.35 18.21
C ARG A 192 -24.47 -28.49 19.22
N ARG A 193 -24.57 -29.74 18.77
CA ARG A 193 -24.74 -30.92 19.62
C ARG A 193 -23.40 -31.37 20.19
N THR A 194 -22.37 -31.47 19.35
CA THR A 194 -21.05 -31.97 19.78
C THR A 194 -20.14 -30.86 20.31
N ARG A 195 -20.47 -29.59 20.07
CA ARG A 195 -19.67 -28.39 20.36
C ARG A 195 -18.29 -28.41 19.69
N ARG A 196 -18.12 -29.18 18.62
CA ARG A 196 -16.87 -29.28 17.86
C ARG A 196 -16.92 -28.33 16.66
N VAL A 197 -15.78 -27.73 16.34
CA VAL A 197 -15.57 -27.05 15.07
C VAL A 197 -15.58 -28.12 13.97
N VAL A 198 -16.50 -27.98 13.02
CA VAL A 198 -16.64 -28.89 11.87
C VAL A 198 -16.05 -28.31 10.61
N ASP A 199 -15.97 -26.98 10.51
CA ASP A 199 -15.35 -26.29 9.39
C ASP A 199 -14.76 -24.93 9.81
N ARG A 200 -13.81 -24.43 9.03
CA ARG A 200 -13.14 -23.14 9.19
C ARG A 200 -12.85 -22.54 7.80
N TYR A 201 -13.51 -21.44 7.47
CA TYR A 201 -13.39 -20.80 6.16
C TYR A 201 -13.50 -19.27 6.25
N HIS A 202 -13.03 -18.55 5.23
CA HIS A 202 -13.30 -17.12 5.09
C HIS A 202 -14.61 -16.93 4.34
N LYS A 203 -15.53 -16.12 4.89
CA LYS A 203 -16.79 -15.81 4.17
C LYS A 203 -16.49 -15.15 2.84
N HIS A 204 -17.17 -15.57 1.78
CA HIS A 204 -17.16 -14.82 0.53
C HIS A 204 -17.89 -13.48 0.72
N ARG A 205 -17.21 -12.38 0.42
CA ARG A 205 -17.73 -11.00 0.52
C ARG A 205 -17.28 -10.24 -0.72
N PRO A 206 -18.08 -10.20 -1.80
CA PRO A 206 -17.71 -9.50 -3.02
C PRO A 206 -17.93 -7.99 -2.93
N VAL A 207 -18.78 -7.53 -2.00
CA VAL A 207 -19.14 -6.11 -1.83
C VAL A 207 -19.15 -5.69 -0.37
N ILE A 208 -18.85 -4.41 -0.14
CA ILE A 208 -19.07 -3.69 1.13
C ILE A 208 -20.12 -2.61 0.90
N MET A 209 -21.12 -2.55 1.77
CA MET A 209 -22.15 -1.50 1.75
C MET A 209 -21.67 -0.30 2.56
N LYS A 210 -21.58 0.86 1.91
CA LYS A 210 -21.32 2.14 2.59
C LYS A 210 -22.53 2.59 3.40
N LYS A 211 -22.32 3.51 4.34
CA LYS A 211 -23.41 4.12 5.12
C LYS A 211 -24.49 4.78 4.25
N ASN A 212 -24.12 5.32 3.10
CA ASN A 212 -25.04 5.95 2.14
C ASN A 212 -25.75 4.95 1.20
N GLN A 213 -25.70 3.64 1.49
CA GLN A 213 -26.29 2.56 0.69
C GLN A 213 -25.65 2.31 -0.69
N SER A 214 -24.58 3.02 -1.06
CA SER A 214 -23.77 2.61 -2.22
C SER A 214 -22.89 1.40 -1.87
N SER A 215 -22.59 0.56 -2.87
CA SER A 215 -21.72 -0.60 -2.69
C SER A 215 -20.31 -0.33 -3.26
N VAL A 216 -19.32 -1.00 -2.71
CA VAL A 216 -17.94 -1.05 -3.21
C VAL A 216 -17.52 -2.50 -3.39
N GLY A 217 -17.06 -2.84 -4.59
CA GLY A 217 -16.50 -4.16 -4.88
C GLY A 217 -15.18 -4.40 -4.17
N THR A 218 -14.90 -5.66 -3.85
CA THR A 218 -13.66 -6.12 -3.18
C THR A 218 -12.94 -7.19 -4.00
N ALA A 219 -13.40 -7.43 -5.22
CA ALA A 219 -12.82 -8.37 -6.19
C ALA A 219 -12.04 -7.61 -7.27
N GLY A 220 -11.37 -6.51 -6.91
CA GLY A 220 -10.75 -5.61 -7.88
C GLY A 220 -9.70 -6.28 -8.77
N PHE A 221 -9.07 -7.35 -8.29
CA PHE A 221 -8.08 -8.15 -9.05
C PHE A 221 -8.66 -9.39 -9.73
N LEU A 222 -9.97 -9.62 -9.58
CA LEU A 222 -10.70 -10.64 -10.36
C LEU A 222 -11.46 -9.99 -11.53
N ASP A 223 -11.36 -8.67 -11.67
CA ASP A 223 -11.92 -7.91 -12.78
C ASP A 223 -10.92 -7.86 -13.95
N PRO A 224 -11.29 -8.26 -15.17
CA PRO A 224 -10.44 -8.12 -16.35
C PRO A 224 -9.92 -6.69 -16.60
N GLU A 225 -10.65 -5.66 -16.17
CA GLU A 225 -10.19 -4.26 -16.28
C GLU A 225 -8.95 -3.96 -15.44
N SER A 226 -8.61 -4.84 -14.48
CA SER A 226 -7.37 -4.76 -13.70
C SER A 226 -6.13 -5.23 -14.46
N GLY A 227 -6.26 -5.68 -15.72
CA GLY A 227 -5.17 -6.21 -16.54
C GLY A 227 -3.85 -5.40 -16.52
N PRO A 228 -3.87 -4.04 -16.56
CA PRO A 228 -2.65 -3.24 -16.45
C PRO A 228 -1.93 -3.33 -15.10
N PHE A 229 -2.63 -3.70 -14.03
CA PHE A 229 -2.07 -3.83 -12.68
C PHE A 229 -1.42 -5.20 -12.53
N VAL A 230 -0.10 -5.25 -12.30
CA VAL A 230 0.64 -6.52 -12.12
C VAL A 230 0.52 -7.05 -10.69
N GLY A 231 0.21 -6.19 -9.73
CA GLY A 231 0.05 -6.57 -8.34
C GLY A 231 -0.13 -5.38 -7.40
N VAL A 232 -0.27 -5.68 -6.11
CA VAL A 232 -0.25 -4.71 -5.02
C VAL A 232 0.90 -5.04 -4.08
N LEU A 233 1.81 -4.09 -3.90
CA LEU A 233 2.84 -4.11 -2.88
C LEU A 233 2.34 -3.33 -1.66
N HIS A 234 2.36 -3.95 -0.49
CA HIS A 234 1.80 -3.41 0.74
C HIS A 234 2.85 -3.32 1.83
N SER A 235 2.75 -2.26 2.64
CA SER A 235 3.52 -2.04 3.86
C SER A 235 2.69 -1.26 4.89
N ALA A 236 3.14 -1.27 6.14
CA ALA A 236 2.65 -0.42 7.21
C ALA A 236 3.76 0.41 7.87
N VAL A 237 4.91 0.55 7.19
CA VAL A 237 6.10 1.21 7.74
C VAL A 237 5.88 2.69 8.00
N ASP A 238 6.51 3.20 9.06
CA ASP A 238 6.77 4.63 9.25
C ASP A 238 8.24 4.87 9.58
N CYS A 239 8.64 6.14 9.54
CA CYS A 239 10.01 6.57 9.81
C CYS A 239 10.57 6.20 11.20
N ALA A 240 9.73 5.86 12.17
CA ALA A 240 10.13 5.48 13.53
C ALA A 240 9.97 3.98 13.81
N ASN A 241 9.20 3.25 12.98
CA ASN A 241 8.92 1.83 13.12
C ASN A 241 9.22 1.12 11.80
N GLN A 242 10.52 0.94 11.54
CA GLN A 242 11.05 0.38 10.30
C GLN A 242 11.83 -0.91 10.55
N PRO A 243 11.83 -1.87 9.60
CA PRO A 243 12.58 -3.11 9.73
C PRO A 243 14.09 -2.88 9.70
N LEU A 244 14.90 -3.86 10.13
CA LEU A 244 16.36 -3.72 10.08
C LEU A 244 16.91 -3.62 8.65
N LYS A 245 16.25 -4.25 7.67
CA LYS A 245 16.60 -4.17 6.25
C LYS A 245 15.42 -3.64 5.46
N LEU A 246 15.69 -2.75 4.50
CA LEU A 246 14.65 -2.12 3.70
C LEU A 246 13.82 -3.15 2.93
N GLY A 247 12.50 -3.09 3.10
CA GLY A 247 11.54 -3.94 2.41
C GLY A 247 11.29 -5.31 3.04
N ASP A 248 11.93 -5.65 4.16
CA ASP A 248 11.61 -6.90 4.89
C ASP A 248 10.16 -6.89 5.43
N ASP A 249 9.51 -5.73 5.48
CA ASP A 249 8.12 -5.51 5.88
C ASP A 249 7.11 -5.60 4.72
N PHE A 250 7.58 -5.86 3.49
CA PHE A 250 6.71 -5.83 2.31
C PHE A 250 5.92 -7.11 2.10
N HIS A 251 4.69 -6.92 1.64
CA HIS A 251 3.79 -7.98 1.22
C HIS A 251 3.32 -7.70 -0.21
N LEU A 252 3.52 -8.63 -1.14
CA LEU A 252 3.09 -8.53 -2.53
C LEU A 252 1.93 -9.49 -2.80
N LEU A 253 0.81 -8.97 -3.30
CA LEU A 253 -0.23 -9.78 -3.93
C LEU A 253 -0.09 -9.64 -5.45
N HIS A 254 0.18 -10.75 -6.13
CA HIS A 254 0.13 -10.84 -7.59
C HIS A 254 -1.31 -10.72 -8.08
N ASN A 255 -1.53 -9.99 -9.18
CA ASN A 255 -2.85 -9.87 -9.77
C ASN A 255 -3.12 -11.07 -10.71
N PRO A 256 -4.08 -11.96 -10.39
CA PRO A 256 -4.41 -13.10 -11.26
C PRO A 256 -5.02 -12.71 -12.61
N SER A 257 -5.53 -11.48 -12.72
CA SER A 257 -6.08 -10.95 -13.98
C SER A 257 -5.08 -10.09 -14.76
N ALA A 258 -3.82 -9.99 -14.32
CA ALA A 258 -2.81 -9.19 -14.99
C ALA A 258 -2.58 -9.66 -16.45
N SER A 259 -2.38 -8.72 -17.35
CA SER A 259 -1.99 -9.00 -18.75
C SER A 259 -0.57 -9.57 -18.84
N TRP A 260 0.23 -9.38 -17.79
CA TRP A 260 1.57 -9.93 -17.63
C TRP A 260 1.88 -10.13 -16.14
N GLY A 261 2.37 -11.30 -15.78
CA GLY A 261 2.74 -11.64 -14.40
C GLY A 261 4.12 -11.11 -14.02
N LEU A 262 4.20 -10.45 -12.86
CA LEU A 262 5.47 -9.99 -12.32
C LEU A 262 6.33 -11.19 -11.88
N PRO A 263 7.62 -11.28 -12.26
CA PRO A 263 8.47 -12.41 -11.89
C PRO A 263 8.60 -12.55 -10.37
N ILE A 264 8.32 -13.75 -9.86
CA ILE A 264 8.36 -14.07 -8.42
C ILE A 264 9.78 -13.88 -7.86
N GLU A 265 10.79 -14.32 -8.61
CA GLU A 265 12.20 -14.30 -8.22
C GLU A 265 12.71 -12.86 -8.06
N ARG A 266 12.16 -11.91 -8.83
CA ARG A 266 12.53 -10.49 -8.75
C ARG A 266 12.14 -9.86 -7.41
N PHE A 267 11.13 -10.41 -6.74
CA PHE A 267 10.58 -9.94 -5.48
C PHE A 267 10.75 -10.97 -4.34
N GLU A 268 11.67 -11.94 -4.46
CA GLU A 268 11.88 -13.01 -3.47
C GLU A 268 12.31 -12.49 -2.08
N TRP A 269 12.61 -11.20 -1.97
CA TRP A 269 12.98 -10.50 -0.75
C TRP A 269 11.78 -10.02 0.08
N CYS A 270 10.55 -10.12 -0.41
CA CYS A 270 9.34 -9.80 0.35
C CYS A 270 8.40 -11.02 0.48
N THR A 271 7.41 -10.93 1.35
CA THR A 271 6.35 -11.94 1.46
C THR A 271 5.43 -11.86 0.24
N GLN A 272 5.11 -12.97 -0.42
CA GLN A 272 4.35 -12.98 -1.67
C GLN A 272 3.12 -13.90 -1.62
N TYR A 273 2.01 -13.41 -2.20
CA TYR A 273 0.74 -14.12 -2.30
C TYR A 273 0.29 -14.23 -3.76
N GLU A 274 -0.32 -15.36 -4.09
CA GLU A 274 -1.02 -15.59 -5.35
C GLU A 274 -2.44 -16.06 -5.05
N TYR A 275 -3.39 -15.70 -5.90
CA TYR A 275 -4.74 -16.25 -5.86
C TYR A 275 -5.00 -17.06 -7.13
N ALA A 276 -5.18 -18.37 -6.98
CA ALA A 276 -5.41 -19.29 -8.09
C ALA A 276 -6.36 -20.40 -7.64
N GLU A 277 -7.20 -20.90 -8.55
CA GLU A 277 -8.11 -22.03 -8.27
C GLU A 277 -9.03 -21.80 -7.05
N ASN A 278 -9.43 -20.54 -6.83
CA ASN A 278 -10.19 -20.09 -5.66
C ASN A 278 -9.48 -20.22 -4.30
N GLU A 279 -8.16 -20.33 -4.32
CA GLU A 279 -7.33 -20.41 -3.12
C GLU A 279 -6.29 -19.29 -3.09
N LEU A 280 -6.07 -18.73 -1.91
CA LEU A 280 -4.95 -17.85 -1.64
C LEU A 280 -3.75 -18.69 -1.23
N ARG A 281 -2.65 -18.56 -1.96
CA ARG A 281 -1.40 -19.28 -1.74
C ARG A 281 -0.32 -18.31 -1.27
N LEU A 282 0.46 -18.72 -0.27
CA LEU A 282 1.68 -18.04 0.16
C LEU A 282 2.84 -18.63 -0.65
N LEU A 283 3.42 -17.83 -1.55
CA LEU A 283 4.50 -18.26 -2.43
C LEU A 283 5.87 -18.13 -1.77
N VAL A 284 6.10 -17.01 -1.09
CA VAL A 284 7.33 -16.69 -0.38
C VAL A 284 6.97 -16.16 0.99
N ALA A 285 7.59 -16.71 2.04
CA ALA A 285 7.47 -16.23 3.42
C ALA A 285 8.81 -15.62 3.85
N ARG A 286 8.79 -14.36 4.29
CA ARG A 286 9.96 -13.63 4.79
C ARG A 286 9.70 -13.07 6.18
#